data_AF-A0A225X3E4-F1
#
_entry.id   AF-A0A225X3E4-F1
#
_cell.length_a   1.000
_cell.length_b   1.000
_cell.length_c   1.000
_cell.angle_alpha   90.00
_cell.angle_beta   90.00
_cell.angle_gamma   90.00
#
_symmetry.space_group_name_H-M   'P 1'
#
loop_
_entity.id
_entity.type
_entity.pdbx_description
1 polymer ?
#
loop_
_entity_poly.entity_id
_entity_poly.type
_entity_poly.pdbx_seq_one_letter_code
_entity_poly.pdbx_strand_id
1 'polypeptide(L)'
;MAINGEVYKAVVVGGGPAGIGVFVRAARSGLLPRLLNPEALGTAKDIEISIKLGFKQMGIAVLHAGDAKTFGGGNLGEYIINSNTFACSLVASVLDEKPDLDPPESIKGTFLEKARVHESAKRLEAIGPATGNLTEIGLFLRHVGASLIEEIVDKAPDTSKILLNSAATKYDVLENGLVRVEARRGNGDLVTLYTEHLILAMGGTQELPSLENPAYHSKLFSSDSCLREDGFAKLKEHLLAQPPGERKVCIVGGSHSSFSVAWLLLNKFVDPKAVTCTTRKAPVCSGSPKKCDPNTTREACETTLVSPNRASSEAPASVTTSVSPLTITKCETATVKVKRISLTGSSGDTSSPKSTIFNPRDIMILHRSPVRCYYGTKKEAEADGADASRVDRSGCVNTFTGLREDAKRLFKSVMSGREMRVRLFQVSQQGSHALTDKAYSTASAIVWGAGYKTNLLPGFDETGNLLIFRQDNGVVKLDNKARLQLRGPVKGKCPSVLGLGLGFSLRSAVDEMGMETRVDGVTVYHRRGALLVLEALFGPEVYGSSSSFEEMVEKQEKRKREAQALKLEKAEK
;
A
#
# COMPACT_ATOMS: atom_id res chain seq x y z
N MET A 1 -23.88 -20.12 -24.94
CA MET A 1 -23.47 -21.10 -23.92
C MET A 1 -24.45 -20.98 -22.76
N ALA A 2 -25.12 -22.07 -22.38
CA ALA A 2 -26.04 -22.05 -21.24
C ALA A 2 -25.23 -21.72 -19.98
N ILE A 3 -25.59 -20.63 -19.32
CA ILE A 3 -25.04 -20.26 -18.01
C ILE A 3 -25.44 -21.40 -17.06
N ASN A 4 -24.48 -22.01 -16.35
CA ASN A 4 -24.79 -22.85 -15.20
C ASN A 4 -25.76 -22.04 -14.34
N GLY A 5 -26.89 -22.62 -13.93
CA GLY A 5 -28.06 -21.91 -13.42
C GLY A 5 -27.87 -21.10 -12.12
N GLU A 6 -26.66 -20.69 -11.77
CA GLU A 6 -26.25 -19.96 -10.58
C GLU A 6 -25.62 -18.62 -10.96
N VAL A 7 -26.03 -17.55 -10.27
CA VAL A 7 -25.43 -16.22 -10.38
C VAL A 7 -25.05 -15.70 -8.99
N TYR A 8 -23.81 -15.26 -8.83
CA TYR A 8 -23.34 -14.67 -7.59
C TYR A 8 -23.81 -13.23 -7.45
N LYS A 9 -24.26 -12.87 -6.25
CA LYS A 9 -24.53 -11.47 -5.92
C LYS A 9 -23.29 -10.62 -6.14
N ALA A 10 -22.12 -11.14 -5.75
CA ALA A 10 -20.85 -10.52 -6.06
C ALA A 10 -19.72 -11.53 -6.28
N VAL A 11 -18.77 -11.16 -7.15
CA VAL A 11 -17.45 -11.80 -7.26
C VAL A 11 -16.39 -10.79 -6.87
N VAL A 12 -15.60 -11.10 -5.83
CA VAL A 12 -14.44 -10.30 -5.41
C VAL A 12 -13.18 -10.92 -6.01
N VAL A 13 -12.42 -10.13 -6.76
CA VAL A 13 -11.11 -10.54 -7.27
C VAL A 13 -10.02 -9.88 -6.44
N GLY A 14 -9.31 -10.70 -5.67
CA GLY A 14 -8.26 -10.27 -4.74
C GLY A 14 -8.68 -10.35 -3.27
N GLY A 15 -8.36 -11.46 -2.62
CA GLY A 15 -8.56 -11.67 -1.17
C GLY A 15 -7.58 -10.94 -0.24
N GLY A 16 -7.05 -9.76 -0.61
CA GLY A 16 -6.17 -8.95 0.26
C GLY A 16 -6.95 -8.07 1.24
N PRO A 17 -6.29 -7.07 1.89
CA PRO A 17 -6.93 -6.21 2.88
C PRO A 17 -8.18 -5.50 2.38
N ALA A 18 -8.15 -5.06 1.12
CA ALA A 18 -9.29 -4.44 0.45
C ALA A 18 -10.45 -5.43 0.23
N GLY A 19 -10.17 -6.60 -0.33
CA GLY A 19 -11.19 -7.61 -0.63
C GLY A 19 -11.91 -8.12 0.61
N ILE A 20 -11.18 -8.44 1.69
CA ILE A 20 -11.80 -8.85 2.96
C ILE A 20 -12.55 -7.69 3.65
N GLY A 21 -12.23 -6.44 3.31
CA GLY A 21 -12.87 -5.25 3.87
C GLY A 21 -14.38 -5.22 3.65
N VAL A 22 -14.88 -5.77 2.53
CA VAL A 22 -16.31 -5.90 2.25
C VAL A 22 -17.00 -6.76 3.31
N PHE A 23 -16.39 -7.89 3.67
CA PHE A 23 -16.90 -8.82 4.68
C PHE A 23 -16.78 -8.26 6.10
N VAL A 24 -15.66 -7.61 6.42
CA VAL A 24 -15.48 -6.91 7.70
C VAL A 24 -16.59 -5.88 7.88
N ARG A 25 -16.85 -5.05 6.86
CA ARG A 25 -17.90 -4.04 6.93
C ARG A 25 -19.29 -4.66 7.01
N ALA A 26 -19.56 -5.69 6.21
CA ALA A 26 -20.85 -6.39 6.23
C ALA A 26 -21.12 -7.02 7.60
N ALA A 27 -20.11 -7.66 8.22
CA ALA A 27 -20.21 -8.23 9.56
C ALA A 27 -20.55 -7.14 10.59
N ARG A 28 -19.76 -6.06 10.58
CA ARG A 28 -19.94 -4.95 11.51
C ARG A 28 -21.31 -4.30 11.41
N SER A 29 -21.86 -4.20 10.21
CA SER A 29 -23.16 -3.54 9.94
C SER A 29 -24.35 -4.51 9.92
N GLY A 30 -24.17 -5.77 10.32
CA GLY A 30 -25.25 -6.77 10.36
C GLY A 30 -25.74 -7.27 8.99
N LEU A 31 -24.99 -6.99 7.92
CA LEU A 31 -25.32 -7.35 6.53
C LEU A 31 -24.66 -8.66 6.07
N LEU A 32 -23.76 -9.26 6.87
CA LEU A 32 -23.03 -10.47 6.47
C LEU A 32 -23.95 -11.65 6.13
N PRO A 33 -24.96 -12.01 6.94
CA PRO A 33 -25.83 -13.15 6.60
C PRO A 33 -26.57 -12.95 5.27
N ARG A 34 -27.07 -11.73 5.02
CA ARG A 34 -27.68 -11.32 3.74
C ARG A 34 -26.69 -11.38 2.57
N LEU A 35 -25.42 -11.03 2.79
CA LEU A 35 -24.36 -11.13 1.77
C LEU A 35 -24.01 -12.58 1.43
N LEU A 36 -23.95 -13.45 2.44
CA LEU A 36 -23.57 -14.85 2.25
C LEU A 36 -24.70 -15.68 1.66
N ASN A 37 -25.96 -15.36 1.99
CA ASN A 37 -27.14 -16.06 1.49
C ASN A 37 -28.31 -15.08 1.21
N PRO A 38 -28.25 -14.33 0.10
CA PRO A 38 -29.29 -13.35 -0.27
C PRO A 38 -30.65 -13.99 -0.59
N GLU A 39 -30.69 -15.26 -0.98
CA GLU A 39 -31.95 -15.96 -1.25
C GLU A 39 -32.73 -16.24 0.05
N ALA A 40 -32.04 -16.68 1.11
CA ALA A 40 -32.68 -16.98 2.39
C ALA A 40 -32.84 -15.76 3.31
N LEU A 41 -31.92 -14.80 3.25
CA LEU A 41 -31.79 -13.71 4.23
C LEU A 41 -31.81 -12.31 3.61
N GLY A 42 -31.99 -12.22 2.29
CA GLY A 42 -32.12 -10.95 1.58
C GLY A 42 -33.56 -10.48 1.44
N THR A 43 -33.70 -9.42 0.65
CA THR A 43 -34.95 -8.79 0.27
C THR A 43 -35.32 -9.19 -1.16
N ALA A 44 -36.57 -8.94 -1.57
CA ALA A 44 -37.00 -9.17 -2.95
C ALA A 44 -36.15 -8.42 -3.99
N LYS A 45 -35.59 -7.26 -3.63
CA LYS A 45 -34.69 -6.48 -4.51
C LYS A 45 -33.34 -7.16 -4.70
N ASP A 46 -32.85 -7.91 -3.71
CA ASP A 46 -31.53 -8.52 -3.78
C ASP A 46 -31.47 -9.65 -4.80
N ILE A 47 -32.60 -10.30 -5.05
CA ILE A 47 -32.77 -11.46 -5.93
C ILE A 47 -33.57 -11.13 -7.20
N GLU A 48 -33.91 -9.86 -7.43
CA GLU A 48 -34.75 -9.44 -8.56
C GLU A 48 -34.14 -9.84 -9.91
N ILE A 49 -32.82 -9.64 -10.07
CA ILE A 49 -32.11 -9.93 -11.32
C ILE A 49 -32.08 -11.43 -11.59
N SER A 50 -31.75 -12.25 -10.59
CA SER A 50 -31.68 -13.71 -10.74
C SER A 50 -33.05 -14.31 -11.02
N ILE A 51 -34.09 -13.89 -10.30
CA ILE A 51 -35.49 -14.29 -10.58
C ILE A 51 -35.88 -13.95 -12.01
N LYS A 52 -35.66 -12.69 -12.43
CA LYS A 52 -36.03 -12.23 -13.77
C LYS A 52 -35.33 -13.03 -14.88
N LEU A 53 -34.11 -13.46 -14.64
CA LEU A 53 -33.30 -14.20 -15.60
C LEU A 53 -33.41 -15.73 -15.46
N GLY A 54 -34.14 -16.23 -14.47
CA GLY A 54 -34.31 -17.66 -14.21
C GLY A 54 -33.05 -18.33 -13.65
N PHE A 55 -32.22 -17.61 -12.90
CA PHE A 55 -31.04 -18.14 -12.21
C PHE A 55 -31.29 -18.31 -10.71
N LYS A 56 -30.63 -19.29 -10.09
CA LYS A 56 -30.47 -19.41 -8.65
C LYS A 56 -29.54 -18.32 -8.15
N GLN A 57 -29.97 -17.57 -7.15
CA GLN A 57 -29.15 -16.56 -6.52
C GLN A 57 -28.13 -17.23 -5.58
N MET A 58 -26.86 -16.92 -5.79
CA MET A 58 -25.76 -17.25 -4.88
C MET A 58 -25.35 -15.99 -4.11
N GLY A 59 -24.66 -16.19 -2.99
CA GLY A 59 -24.08 -15.10 -2.20
C GLY A 59 -22.84 -14.53 -2.89
N ILE A 60 -21.68 -14.78 -2.30
CA ILE A 60 -20.42 -14.16 -2.73
C ILE A 60 -19.34 -15.20 -3.03
N ALA A 61 -18.61 -14.98 -4.12
CA ALA A 61 -17.41 -15.74 -4.43
C ALA A 61 -16.17 -14.84 -4.35
N VAL A 62 -15.08 -15.35 -3.79
CA VAL A 62 -13.78 -14.65 -3.78
C VAL A 62 -12.76 -15.44 -4.57
N LEU A 63 -12.12 -14.79 -5.54
CA LEU A 63 -10.98 -15.32 -6.27
C LEU A 63 -9.70 -14.73 -5.67
N HIS A 64 -8.87 -15.58 -5.08
CA HIS A 64 -7.58 -15.17 -4.52
C HIS A 64 -6.46 -15.99 -5.16
N ALA A 65 -5.53 -15.30 -5.81
CA ALA A 65 -4.42 -15.94 -6.52
C ALA A 65 -3.45 -16.67 -5.59
N GLY A 66 -3.34 -16.24 -4.33
CA GLY A 66 -2.48 -16.85 -3.32
C GLY A 66 -3.17 -17.95 -2.52
N ASP A 67 -2.42 -18.54 -1.60
CA ASP A 67 -2.91 -19.58 -0.69
C ASP A 67 -3.60 -18.97 0.56
N ALA A 68 -4.01 -19.84 1.48
CA ALA A 68 -4.66 -19.44 2.73
C ALA A 68 -3.79 -18.54 3.62
N LYS A 69 -2.45 -18.63 3.51
CA LYS A 69 -1.51 -17.84 4.33
C LYS A 69 -1.43 -16.40 3.85
N THR A 70 -1.75 -16.15 2.59
CA THR A 70 -1.80 -14.80 2.01
C THR A 70 -3.19 -14.17 2.02
N PHE A 71 -4.24 -14.96 2.25
CA PHE A 71 -5.61 -14.47 2.33
C PHE A 71 -5.79 -13.50 3.51
N GLY A 72 -6.53 -12.41 3.30
CA GLY A 72 -6.72 -11.30 4.23
C GLY A 72 -5.58 -10.28 4.27
N GLY A 73 -4.33 -10.74 4.41
CA GLY A 73 -3.16 -9.84 4.48
C GLY A 73 -2.61 -9.42 3.12
N GLY A 74 -2.81 -10.23 2.07
CA GLY A 74 -2.06 -10.12 0.82
C GLY A 74 -0.55 -10.02 1.08
N ASN A 75 0.10 -9.13 0.35
CA ASN A 75 1.54 -8.86 0.51
C ASN A 75 1.83 -7.84 1.61
N LEU A 76 0.82 -7.29 2.30
CA LEU A 76 1.02 -6.20 3.26
C LEU A 76 1.93 -6.63 4.42
N GLY A 77 1.84 -7.89 4.85
CA GLY A 77 2.71 -8.43 5.90
C GLY A 77 4.16 -8.66 5.51
N GLU A 78 4.52 -8.50 4.24
CA GLU A 78 5.86 -8.78 3.72
C GLU A 78 6.78 -7.56 3.78
N TYR A 79 6.22 -6.37 4.00
CA TYR A 79 6.99 -5.14 4.07
C TYR A 79 7.63 -4.99 5.44
N ILE A 80 8.94 -4.76 5.48
CA ILE A 80 9.76 -4.68 6.71
C ILE A 80 9.83 -3.26 7.27
N ILE A 81 8.75 -2.50 7.13
CA ILE A 81 8.63 -1.11 7.53
C ILE A 81 7.35 -0.86 8.34
N ASN A 82 7.29 0.31 8.95
CA ASN A 82 6.08 0.78 9.62
C ASN A 82 5.04 1.27 8.62
N SER A 83 3.77 1.06 8.98
CA SER A 83 2.62 1.49 8.20
C SER A 83 2.51 3.01 8.13
N ASN A 84 1.82 3.50 7.09
CA ASN A 84 1.33 4.87 7.06
C ASN A 84 -0.02 5.04 7.81
N THR A 85 -0.53 3.96 8.42
CA THR A 85 -1.77 3.94 9.20
C THR A 85 -1.45 3.66 10.67
N PHE A 86 -2.16 4.34 11.58
CA PHE A 86 -2.03 4.10 13.02
C PHE A 86 -2.54 2.71 13.41
N ALA A 87 -1.83 2.01 14.29
CA ALA A 87 -2.15 0.65 14.69
C ALA A 87 -3.55 0.57 15.30
N CYS A 88 -3.85 1.42 16.28
CA CYS A 88 -5.18 1.47 16.90
C CYS A 88 -6.28 1.81 15.89
N SER A 89 -6.03 2.69 14.91
CA SER A 89 -7.03 3.07 13.91
C SER A 89 -7.39 1.91 12.99
N LEU A 90 -6.40 1.09 12.64
CA LEU A 90 -6.63 -0.14 11.88
C LEU A 90 -7.47 -1.12 12.71
N VAL A 91 -7.03 -1.45 13.92
CA VAL A 91 -7.74 -2.42 14.77
C VAL A 91 -9.16 -1.95 15.03
N ALA A 92 -9.35 -0.67 15.37
CA ALA A 92 -10.65 -0.04 15.56
C ALA A 92 -11.56 -0.15 14.34
N SER A 93 -11.01 -0.06 13.13
CA SER A 93 -11.81 -0.21 11.90
C SER A 93 -12.34 -1.62 11.67
N VAL A 94 -11.74 -2.63 12.33
CA VAL A 94 -12.16 -4.03 12.26
C VAL A 94 -12.96 -4.43 13.48
N LEU A 95 -12.53 -4.07 14.69
CA LEU A 95 -13.05 -4.66 15.92
C LEU A 95 -13.95 -3.75 16.78
N ASP A 96 -13.85 -2.42 16.70
CA ASP A 96 -14.60 -1.55 17.63
C ASP A 96 -16.11 -1.70 17.55
N GLU A 97 -16.75 -1.69 18.72
CA GLU A 97 -18.20 -1.58 18.90
C GLU A 97 -18.63 -0.11 18.78
N LYS A 98 -19.68 0.15 18.02
CA LYS A 98 -20.26 1.50 17.89
C LYS A 98 -21.79 1.44 17.82
N PRO A 99 -22.46 1.09 18.94
CA PRO A 99 -23.92 0.95 18.99
C PRO A 99 -24.66 2.28 18.80
N ASP A 100 -23.99 3.41 19.08
CA ASP A 100 -24.59 4.74 18.97
C ASP A 100 -24.59 5.30 17.53
N LEU A 101 -23.99 4.59 16.58
CA LEU A 101 -24.02 4.98 15.17
C LEU A 101 -25.35 4.61 14.51
N ASP A 102 -25.57 5.22 13.36
CA ASP A 102 -26.68 4.91 12.47
C ASP A 102 -26.10 4.65 11.08
N PRO A 103 -26.13 3.38 10.60
CA PRO A 103 -26.56 2.19 11.33
C PRO A 103 -25.58 1.82 12.46
N PRO A 104 -26.02 1.08 13.51
CA PRO A 104 -25.13 0.64 14.59
C PRO A 104 -24.10 -0.35 14.05
N GLU A 105 -22.88 -0.31 14.62
CA GLU A 105 -21.82 -1.26 14.28
C GLU A 105 -21.48 -2.17 15.48
N SER A 106 -21.38 -3.48 15.25
CA SER A 106 -21.00 -4.45 16.28
C SER A 106 -20.25 -5.64 15.69
N ILE A 107 -19.32 -6.23 16.44
CA ILE A 107 -18.70 -7.51 16.06
C ILE A 107 -19.40 -8.72 16.68
N LYS A 108 -20.33 -8.51 17.61
CA LYS A 108 -20.99 -9.59 18.36
C LYS A 108 -21.70 -10.59 17.44
N GLY A 109 -21.48 -11.88 17.69
CA GLY A 109 -22.08 -12.95 16.89
C GLY A 109 -21.53 -13.06 15.47
N THR A 110 -20.35 -12.48 15.20
CA THR A 110 -19.69 -12.56 13.90
C THR A 110 -18.31 -13.20 14.03
N PHE A 111 -17.72 -13.60 12.90
CA PHE A 111 -16.37 -14.16 12.86
C PHE A 111 -15.27 -13.21 13.42
N LEU A 112 -15.56 -11.92 13.57
CA LEU A 112 -14.62 -10.92 14.08
C LEU A 112 -14.39 -11.03 15.61
N GLU A 113 -15.27 -11.70 16.37
CA GLU A 113 -15.06 -11.92 17.81
C GLU A 113 -13.77 -12.72 18.08
N LYS A 114 -13.51 -13.75 17.26
CA LYS A 114 -12.29 -14.55 17.33
C LYS A 114 -11.04 -13.69 17.10
N ALA A 115 -11.13 -12.70 16.20
CA ALA A 115 -10.01 -11.82 15.88
C ALA A 115 -9.64 -10.87 17.02
N ARG A 116 -10.57 -10.54 17.93
CA ARG A 116 -10.31 -9.67 19.10
C ARG A 116 -9.39 -10.30 20.11
N VAL A 117 -9.47 -11.61 20.31
CA VAL A 117 -8.65 -12.31 21.31
C VAL A 117 -7.29 -12.77 20.75
N HIS A 118 -7.06 -12.60 19.45
CA HIS A 118 -5.81 -12.99 18.81
C HIS A 118 -4.63 -12.10 19.24
N GLU A 119 -3.46 -12.71 19.41
CA GLU A 119 -2.28 -12.02 19.96
C GLU A 119 -1.82 -10.83 19.11
N SER A 120 -1.99 -10.89 17.79
CA SER A 120 -1.64 -9.75 16.92
C SER A 120 -2.55 -8.54 17.14
N ALA A 121 -3.84 -8.75 17.45
CA ALA A 121 -4.76 -7.67 17.76
C ALA A 121 -4.33 -6.97 19.06
N LYS A 122 -4.05 -7.74 20.11
CA LYS A 122 -3.54 -7.22 21.39
C LYS A 122 -2.23 -6.46 21.23
N ARG A 123 -1.28 -6.97 20.43
CA ARG A 123 -0.03 -6.28 20.15
C ARG A 123 -0.24 -4.95 19.42
N LEU A 124 -1.13 -4.91 18.42
CA LEU A 124 -1.46 -3.68 17.71
C LEU A 124 -2.21 -2.67 18.58
N GLU A 125 -3.10 -3.12 19.47
CA GLU A 125 -3.78 -2.26 20.44
C GLU A 125 -2.79 -1.66 21.45
N ALA A 126 -1.82 -2.45 21.93
CA ALA A 126 -0.79 -2.00 22.85
C ALA A 126 0.13 -0.92 22.26
N ILE A 127 0.30 -0.87 20.93
CA ILE A 127 1.03 0.21 20.23
C ILE A 127 0.27 1.54 20.31
N GLY A 128 -1.06 1.51 20.40
CA GLY A 128 -1.90 2.70 20.52
C GLY A 128 -1.84 3.61 19.29
N PRO A 129 -1.69 4.94 19.46
CA PRO A 129 -1.78 5.93 18.37
C PRO A 129 -0.53 5.99 17.48
N ALA A 130 0.50 5.18 17.74
CA ALA A 130 1.66 5.08 16.85
C ALA A 130 1.35 4.18 15.62
N THR A 131 2.19 4.25 14.59
CA THR A 131 2.05 3.35 13.44
C THR A 131 2.48 1.93 13.80
N GLY A 132 1.72 0.94 13.37
CA GLY A 132 2.10 -0.46 13.51
C GLY A 132 3.10 -0.89 12.44
N ASN A 133 3.94 -1.86 12.77
CA ASN A 133 4.76 -2.57 11.79
C ASN A 133 3.86 -3.32 10.80
N LEU A 134 4.15 -3.25 9.50
CA LEU A 134 3.32 -3.87 8.47
C LEU A 134 3.27 -5.40 8.56
N THR A 135 4.33 -6.05 9.04
CA THR A 135 4.34 -7.49 9.34
C THR A 135 3.28 -7.85 10.37
N GLU A 136 3.19 -7.11 11.47
CA GLU A 136 2.19 -7.36 12.53
C GLU A 136 0.76 -7.11 12.04
N ILE A 137 0.58 -6.03 11.27
CA ILE A 137 -0.70 -5.74 10.59
C ILE A 137 -1.09 -6.88 9.64
N GLY A 138 -0.14 -7.40 8.88
CA GLY A 138 -0.36 -8.54 7.99
C GLY A 138 -0.76 -9.81 8.74
N LEU A 139 -0.12 -10.10 9.89
CA LEU A 139 -0.51 -11.22 10.75
C LEU A 139 -1.95 -11.09 11.25
N PHE A 140 -2.34 -9.90 11.70
CA PHE A 140 -3.71 -9.62 12.12
C PHE A 140 -4.72 -9.82 10.98
N LEU A 141 -4.47 -9.24 9.82
CA LEU A 141 -5.40 -9.35 8.69
C LEU A 141 -5.48 -10.77 8.11
N ARG A 142 -4.40 -11.55 8.16
CA ARG A 142 -4.41 -12.98 7.81
C ARG A 142 -5.28 -13.79 8.77
N HIS A 143 -5.22 -13.48 10.06
CA HIS A 143 -6.10 -14.11 11.03
C HIS A 143 -7.58 -13.77 10.78
N VAL A 144 -7.88 -12.50 10.49
CA VAL A 144 -9.24 -12.08 10.05
C VAL A 144 -9.67 -12.85 8.79
N GLY A 145 -8.76 -13.01 7.82
CA GLY A 145 -9.00 -13.81 6.61
C GLY A 145 -9.27 -15.29 6.90
N ALA A 146 -8.52 -15.91 7.81
CA ALA A 146 -8.73 -17.29 8.23
C ALA A 146 -10.09 -17.48 8.92
N SER A 147 -10.46 -16.57 9.83
CA SER A 147 -11.78 -16.58 10.46
C SER A 147 -12.92 -16.40 9.46
N LEU A 148 -12.72 -15.61 8.39
CA LEU A 148 -13.69 -15.47 7.30
C LEU A 148 -13.83 -16.76 6.48
N ILE A 149 -12.74 -17.50 6.25
CA ILE A 149 -12.81 -18.81 5.58
C ILE A 149 -13.69 -19.76 6.39
N GLU A 150 -13.45 -19.87 7.70
CA GLU A 150 -14.28 -20.67 8.61
C GLU A 150 -15.75 -20.24 8.56
N GLU A 151 -16.03 -18.93 8.64
CA GLU A 151 -17.39 -18.40 8.60
C GLU A 151 -18.16 -18.82 7.34
N ILE A 152 -17.53 -18.75 6.17
CA ILE A 152 -18.18 -19.14 4.91
C ILE A 152 -18.40 -20.65 4.86
N VAL A 153 -17.41 -21.44 5.26
CA VAL A 153 -17.51 -22.90 5.30
C VAL A 153 -18.61 -23.37 6.26
N ASP A 154 -18.72 -22.73 7.43
CA ASP A 154 -19.67 -23.14 8.47
C ASP A 154 -21.09 -22.62 8.23
N LYS A 155 -21.24 -21.41 7.68
CA LYS A 155 -22.54 -20.72 7.59
C LYS A 155 -23.15 -20.68 6.20
N ALA A 156 -22.34 -20.80 5.15
CA ALA A 156 -22.81 -20.62 3.77
C ALA A 156 -22.06 -21.47 2.72
N PRO A 157 -21.75 -22.76 2.98
CA PRO A 157 -20.94 -23.57 2.07
C PRO A 157 -21.59 -23.77 0.70
N ASP A 158 -22.93 -23.75 0.64
CA ASP A 158 -23.70 -24.01 -0.58
C ASP A 158 -23.98 -22.76 -1.41
N THR A 159 -23.72 -21.56 -0.87
CA THR A 159 -24.11 -20.28 -1.50
C THR A 159 -22.93 -19.33 -1.68
N SER A 160 -21.88 -19.46 -0.89
CA SER A 160 -20.70 -18.60 -0.93
C SER A 160 -19.41 -19.43 -0.90
N LYS A 161 -18.34 -18.93 -1.52
CA LYS A 161 -17.07 -19.67 -1.58
C LYS A 161 -15.83 -18.78 -1.72
N ILE A 162 -14.73 -19.23 -1.13
CA ILE A 162 -13.41 -18.67 -1.34
C ILE A 162 -12.59 -19.66 -2.16
N LEU A 163 -12.15 -19.22 -3.33
CA LEU A 163 -11.29 -19.98 -4.24
C LEU A 163 -9.86 -19.47 -4.09
N LEU A 164 -9.08 -20.17 -3.29
CA LEU A 164 -7.65 -19.95 -3.12
C LEU A 164 -6.88 -20.50 -4.34
N ASN A 165 -5.65 -20.05 -4.52
CA ASN A 165 -4.80 -20.40 -5.66
C ASN A 165 -5.52 -20.23 -7.00
N SER A 166 -6.38 -19.19 -7.11
CA SER A 166 -7.24 -18.96 -8.26
C SER A 166 -7.09 -17.53 -8.74
N ALA A 167 -6.42 -17.36 -9.87
CA ALA A 167 -6.17 -16.05 -10.48
C ALA A 167 -7.20 -15.76 -11.55
N ALA A 168 -7.96 -14.66 -11.41
CA ALA A 168 -8.80 -14.19 -12.52
C ALA A 168 -7.94 -13.77 -13.70
N THR A 169 -8.36 -14.13 -14.91
CA THR A 169 -7.62 -13.86 -16.15
C THR A 169 -8.29 -12.79 -16.99
N LYS A 170 -9.63 -12.75 -16.99
CA LYS A 170 -10.45 -11.71 -17.64
C LYS A 170 -11.89 -11.71 -17.11
N TYR A 171 -12.66 -10.72 -17.54
CA TYR A 171 -14.12 -10.75 -17.45
C TYR A 171 -14.77 -10.28 -18.74
N ASP A 172 -15.99 -10.75 -19.00
CA ASP A 172 -16.82 -10.35 -20.14
C ASP A 172 -18.15 -9.80 -19.60
N VAL A 173 -18.58 -8.67 -20.15
CA VAL A 173 -19.90 -8.09 -19.90
C VAL A 173 -20.89 -8.72 -20.84
N LEU A 174 -22.00 -9.22 -20.31
CA LEU A 174 -23.01 -9.93 -21.09
C LEU A 174 -24.17 -8.99 -21.43
N GLU A 175 -24.89 -9.28 -22.52
CA GLU A 175 -26.04 -8.48 -22.98
C GLU A 175 -27.15 -8.34 -21.92
N ASN A 176 -27.31 -9.34 -21.06
CA ASN A 176 -28.28 -9.33 -19.96
C ASN A 176 -27.84 -8.48 -18.75
N GLY A 177 -26.65 -7.87 -18.81
CA GLY A 177 -26.06 -7.03 -17.76
C GLY A 177 -25.31 -7.79 -16.67
N LEU A 178 -25.20 -9.12 -16.75
CA LEU A 178 -24.33 -9.90 -15.88
C LEU A 178 -22.87 -9.81 -16.33
N VAL A 179 -21.96 -10.14 -15.43
CA VAL A 179 -20.52 -10.22 -15.70
C VAL A 179 -20.09 -11.68 -15.59
N ARG A 180 -19.44 -12.19 -16.63
CA ARG A 180 -18.74 -13.48 -16.61
C ARG A 180 -17.29 -13.26 -16.23
N VAL A 181 -16.81 -13.92 -15.18
CA VAL A 181 -15.42 -13.87 -14.73
C VAL A 181 -14.76 -15.21 -15.02
N GLU A 182 -13.65 -15.19 -15.74
CA GLU A 182 -12.81 -16.37 -15.96
C GLU A 182 -11.61 -16.32 -15.02
N ALA A 183 -11.29 -17.46 -14.42
CA ALA A 183 -10.14 -17.63 -13.55
C ALA A 183 -9.44 -18.96 -13.80
N ARG A 184 -8.13 -18.99 -13.53
CA ARG A 184 -7.31 -20.18 -13.60
C ARG A 184 -6.87 -20.59 -12.19
N ARG A 185 -7.13 -21.85 -11.83
CA ARG A 185 -6.64 -22.46 -10.60
C ARG A 185 -5.16 -22.81 -10.72
N GLY A 186 -4.48 -22.98 -9.59
CA GLY A 186 -3.06 -23.33 -9.52
C GLY A 186 -2.72 -24.66 -10.19
N ASN A 187 -3.69 -25.56 -10.34
CA ASN A 187 -3.56 -26.82 -11.09
C ASN A 187 -3.80 -26.66 -12.61
N GLY A 188 -4.10 -25.46 -13.09
CA GLY A 188 -4.37 -25.15 -14.50
C GLY A 188 -5.85 -25.10 -14.88
N ASP A 189 -6.75 -25.62 -14.03
CA ASP A 189 -8.19 -25.71 -14.32
C ASP A 189 -8.82 -24.33 -14.52
N LEU A 190 -9.75 -24.25 -15.47
CA LEU A 190 -10.54 -23.06 -15.70
C LEU A 190 -11.77 -23.06 -14.79
N VAL A 191 -12.04 -21.92 -14.16
CA VAL A 191 -13.27 -21.64 -13.40
C VAL A 191 -13.96 -20.48 -14.08
N THR A 192 -15.27 -20.62 -14.30
CA THR A 192 -16.13 -19.54 -14.79
C THR A 192 -17.18 -19.22 -13.73
N LEU A 193 -17.31 -17.95 -13.36
CA LEU A 193 -18.32 -17.45 -12.44
C LEU A 193 -19.16 -16.39 -13.15
N TYR A 194 -20.45 -16.35 -12.84
CA TYR A 194 -21.36 -15.30 -13.31
C TYR A 194 -21.79 -14.45 -12.11
N THR A 195 -21.85 -13.13 -12.28
CA THR A 195 -22.18 -12.24 -11.18
C THR A 195 -22.93 -10.99 -11.61
N GLU A 196 -23.74 -10.45 -10.70
CA GLU A 196 -24.31 -9.11 -10.83
C GLU A 196 -23.27 -8.01 -10.63
N HIS A 197 -22.35 -8.19 -9.68
CA HIS A 197 -21.37 -7.19 -9.26
C HIS A 197 -19.95 -7.77 -9.24
N LEU A 198 -19.07 -7.20 -10.06
CA LEU A 198 -17.65 -7.53 -10.04
C LEU A 198 -16.89 -6.50 -9.18
N ILE A 199 -16.18 -6.96 -8.15
CA ILE A 199 -15.38 -6.13 -7.26
C ILE A 199 -13.90 -6.43 -7.52
N LEU A 200 -13.16 -5.44 -8.02
CA LEU A 200 -11.73 -5.54 -8.30
C LEU A 200 -10.93 -4.99 -7.11
N ALA A 201 -10.31 -5.90 -6.37
CA ALA A 201 -9.44 -5.65 -5.21
C ALA A 201 -8.03 -6.20 -5.44
N MET A 202 -7.51 -5.99 -6.66
CA MET A 202 -6.30 -6.61 -7.20
C MET A 202 -4.98 -6.00 -6.73
N GLY A 203 -5.04 -4.91 -5.96
CA GLY A 203 -3.88 -4.17 -5.51
C GLY A 203 -3.21 -3.36 -6.63
N GLY A 204 -2.09 -2.74 -6.27
CA GLY A 204 -1.25 -1.99 -7.19
C GLY A 204 0.00 -2.77 -7.57
N THR A 205 0.54 -2.48 -8.75
CA THR A 205 1.85 -2.97 -9.20
C THR A 205 2.79 -1.80 -9.44
N GLN A 206 4.09 -2.00 -9.21
CA GLN A 206 5.11 -1.02 -9.54
C GLN A 206 5.89 -1.51 -10.76
N GLU A 207 5.75 -0.78 -11.86
CA GLU A 207 6.52 -1.03 -13.08
C GLU A 207 7.83 -0.24 -13.05
N LEU A 208 8.91 -0.92 -13.40
CA LEU A 208 10.19 -0.26 -13.64
C LEU A 208 10.11 0.53 -14.95
N PRO A 209 10.66 1.76 -15.00
CA PRO A 209 10.71 2.53 -16.23
C PRO A 209 11.69 1.88 -17.21
N SER A 210 11.42 2.06 -18.51
CA SER A 210 12.48 1.94 -19.51
C SER A 210 13.31 3.22 -19.48
N LEU A 211 14.58 3.10 -19.12
CA LEU A 211 15.52 4.22 -19.07
C LEU A 211 16.26 4.34 -20.40
N GLU A 212 16.56 5.58 -20.83
CA GLU A 212 17.23 5.86 -22.12
C GLU A 212 18.56 5.11 -22.27
N ASN A 213 19.32 4.96 -21.18
CA ASN A 213 20.52 4.15 -21.16
C ASN A 213 20.22 2.72 -20.66
N PRO A 214 20.30 1.70 -21.52
CA PRO A 214 20.05 0.31 -21.15
C PRO A 214 20.95 -0.18 -20.01
N ALA A 215 22.18 0.36 -19.89
CA ALA A 215 23.13 -0.03 -18.84
C ALA A 215 22.63 0.27 -17.42
N TYR A 216 21.61 1.12 -17.25
CA TYR A 216 21.02 1.39 -15.95
C TYR A 216 20.06 0.28 -15.47
N HIS A 217 19.55 -0.56 -16.36
CA HIS A 217 18.58 -1.59 -16.01
C HIS A 217 19.18 -2.67 -15.09
N SER A 218 20.48 -2.95 -15.22
CA SER A 218 21.19 -3.91 -14.36
C SER A 218 21.33 -3.46 -12.90
N LYS A 219 21.10 -2.17 -12.63
CA LYS A 219 21.15 -1.57 -11.29
C LYS A 219 19.83 -0.93 -10.87
N LEU A 220 18.73 -1.29 -11.55
CA LEU A 220 17.41 -0.73 -11.31
C LEU A 220 16.60 -1.67 -10.42
N PHE A 221 16.08 -1.12 -9.32
CA PHE A 221 15.26 -1.82 -8.33
C PHE A 221 13.93 -1.10 -8.14
N SER A 222 12.88 -1.82 -7.79
CA SER A 222 11.60 -1.20 -7.41
C SER A 222 11.59 -0.95 -5.90
N SER A 223 11.00 0.17 -5.45
CA SER A 223 10.78 0.39 -4.02
C SER A 223 9.92 -0.72 -3.41
N ASP A 224 8.96 -1.25 -4.18
CA ASP A 224 8.10 -2.36 -3.75
C ASP A 224 8.91 -3.58 -3.30
N SER A 225 9.90 -3.97 -4.12
CA SER A 225 10.78 -5.10 -3.81
C SER A 225 11.76 -4.75 -2.68
N CYS A 226 12.39 -3.57 -2.72
CA CYS A 226 13.37 -3.15 -1.72
C CYS A 226 12.81 -2.97 -0.31
N LEU A 227 11.49 -2.88 -0.16
CA LEU A 227 10.82 -2.79 1.14
C LEU A 227 10.44 -4.15 1.73
N ARG A 228 10.76 -5.25 1.04
CA ARG A 228 10.59 -6.64 1.51
C ARG A 228 11.96 -7.27 1.79
N GLU A 229 11.98 -8.31 2.61
CA GLU A 229 13.23 -8.92 3.07
C GLU A 229 14.12 -9.42 1.92
N ASP A 230 13.54 -10.11 0.93
CA ASP A 230 14.28 -10.69 -0.20
C ASP A 230 14.82 -9.61 -1.15
N GLY A 231 14.00 -8.60 -1.49
CA GLY A 231 14.41 -7.51 -2.36
C GLY A 231 15.41 -6.57 -1.68
N PHE A 232 15.27 -6.35 -0.37
CA PHE A 232 16.26 -5.60 0.40
C PHE A 232 17.59 -6.39 0.51
N ALA A 233 17.55 -7.71 0.67
CA ALA A 233 18.75 -8.55 0.64
C ALA A 233 19.48 -8.45 -0.71
N LYS A 234 18.75 -8.54 -1.83
CA LYS A 234 19.32 -8.34 -3.19
C LYS A 234 19.94 -6.95 -3.36
N LEU A 235 19.29 -5.91 -2.86
CA LEU A 235 19.84 -4.55 -2.89
C LEU A 235 21.14 -4.46 -2.08
N LYS A 236 21.18 -5.05 -0.88
CA LYS A 236 22.40 -5.09 -0.04
C LYS A 236 23.53 -5.83 -0.73
N GLU A 237 23.25 -7.01 -1.29
CA GLU A 237 24.23 -7.82 -2.03
C GLU A 237 24.83 -7.03 -3.20
N HIS A 238 23.96 -6.41 -4.01
CA HIS A 238 24.37 -5.57 -5.13
C HIS A 238 25.27 -4.41 -4.71
N LEU A 239 24.97 -3.77 -3.58
CA LEU A 239 25.78 -2.68 -3.02
C LEU A 239 27.09 -3.18 -2.40
N LEU A 240 27.10 -4.35 -1.76
CA LEU A 240 28.30 -4.94 -1.17
C LEU A 240 29.30 -5.43 -2.24
N ALA A 241 28.81 -5.78 -3.44
CA ALA A 241 29.65 -6.10 -4.59
C ALA A 241 30.45 -4.89 -5.11
N GLN A 242 30.08 -3.66 -4.73
CA GLN A 242 30.80 -2.45 -5.10
C GLN A 242 31.93 -2.13 -4.11
N PRO A 243 33.03 -1.51 -4.58
CA PRO A 243 34.10 -1.05 -3.71
C PRO A 243 33.59 -0.12 -2.59
N PRO A 244 34.20 -0.15 -1.39
CA PRO A 244 33.94 0.85 -0.36
C PRO A 244 34.13 2.27 -0.93
N GLY A 245 33.18 3.18 -0.65
CA GLY A 245 33.17 4.53 -1.20
C GLY A 245 32.45 4.70 -2.55
N GLU A 246 32.14 3.61 -3.25
CA GLU A 246 31.37 3.62 -4.50
C GLU A 246 29.90 3.22 -4.32
N ARG A 247 29.51 2.86 -3.10
CA ARG A 247 28.16 2.41 -2.71
C ARG A 247 27.16 3.57 -2.68
N LYS A 248 26.79 4.09 -3.86
CA LYS A 248 25.91 5.25 -4.03
C LYS A 248 24.52 4.83 -4.48
N VAL A 249 23.48 5.41 -3.90
CA VAL A 249 22.09 5.07 -4.20
C VAL A 249 21.34 6.30 -4.71
N CYS A 250 20.68 6.16 -5.85
CA CYS A 250 19.73 7.14 -6.36
C CYS A 250 18.31 6.60 -6.19
N ILE A 251 17.49 7.23 -5.37
CA ILE A 251 16.08 6.91 -5.19
C ILE A 251 15.25 7.92 -5.98
N VAL A 252 14.33 7.44 -6.82
CA VAL A 252 13.43 8.28 -7.61
C VAL A 252 12.04 8.24 -7.01
N GLY A 253 11.53 9.38 -6.56
CA GLY A 253 10.23 9.53 -5.91
C GLY A 253 10.34 10.23 -4.56
N GLY A 254 9.35 11.08 -4.25
CA GLY A 254 9.22 11.77 -2.96
C GLY A 254 8.17 11.14 -2.03
N SER A 255 7.84 9.87 -2.24
CA SER A 255 6.74 9.18 -1.54
C SER A 255 7.20 8.53 -0.22
N HIS A 256 6.25 8.08 0.59
CA HIS A 256 6.54 7.33 1.81
C HIS A 256 7.41 6.09 1.55
N SER A 257 7.16 5.38 0.44
CA SER A 257 7.98 4.22 0.03
C SER A 257 9.44 4.59 -0.24
N SER A 258 9.70 5.70 -0.94
CA SER A 258 11.05 6.19 -1.25
C SER A 258 11.85 6.53 0.03
N PHE A 259 11.23 7.25 0.96
CA PHE A 259 11.87 7.58 2.24
C PHE A 259 12.04 6.36 3.15
N SER A 260 11.13 5.38 3.05
CA SER A 260 11.24 4.13 3.79
C SER A 260 12.42 3.27 3.30
N VAL A 261 12.69 3.22 1.98
CA VAL A 261 13.90 2.56 1.46
C VAL A 261 15.17 3.26 1.96
N ALA A 262 15.21 4.60 1.91
CA ALA A 262 16.34 5.35 2.46
C ALA A 262 16.54 5.04 3.95
N TRP A 263 15.45 4.96 4.72
CA TRP A 263 15.52 4.61 6.13
C TRP A 263 16.06 3.19 6.36
N LEU A 264 15.64 2.19 5.57
CA LEU A 264 16.19 0.83 5.64
C LEU A 264 17.69 0.81 5.35
N LEU A 265 18.15 1.52 4.31
CA LEU A 265 19.57 1.61 3.99
C LEU A 265 20.39 2.22 5.14
N LEU A 266 19.85 3.22 5.85
CA LEU A 266 20.58 3.89 6.93
C LEU A 266 20.59 3.11 8.25
N ASN A 267 19.54 2.31 8.52
CA ASN A 267 19.29 1.71 9.84
C ASN A 267 19.32 0.17 9.85
N LYS A 268 19.18 -0.49 8.69
CA LYS A 268 19.13 -1.96 8.56
C LYS A 268 20.25 -2.52 7.69
N PHE A 269 20.96 -1.69 6.94
CA PHE A 269 22.14 -2.12 6.19
C PHE A 269 23.41 -1.89 7.02
N VAL A 270 23.88 -2.94 7.70
CA VAL A 270 25.12 -2.94 8.48
C VAL A 270 26.15 -3.83 7.79
N ASP A 271 27.41 -3.39 7.73
CA ASP A 271 28.47 -4.18 7.11
C ASP A 271 28.80 -5.38 8.02
N PRO A 272 28.70 -6.63 7.53
CA PRO A 272 29.02 -7.81 8.34
C PRO A 272 30.43 -7.77 8.93
N LYS A 273 31.39 -7.14 8.24
CA LYS A 273 32.78 -7.01 8.70
C LYS A 273 32.95 -6.03 9.86
N ALA A 274 32.04 -5.07 10.02
CA ALA A 274 32.05 -4.13 11.15
C ALA A 274 31.57 -4.80 12.45
N VAL A 275 30.64 -5.74 12.36
CA VAL A 275 30.09 -6.49 13.51
C VAL A 275 31.13 -7.42 14.13
N THR A 276 32.06 -7.95 13.32
CA THR A 276 33.17 -8.81 13.79
C THR A 276 34.26 -8.03 14.54
N CYS A 277 34.34 -6.71 14.38
CA CYS A 277 35.36 -5.88 15.01
C CYS A 277 34.93 -5.38 16.40
N THR A 278 33.62 -5.30 16.67
CA THR A 278 33.06 -4.91 17.99
C THR A 278 32.97 -6.06 19.00
N THR A 279 33.07 -7.32 18.58
CA THR A 279 33.05 -8.49 19.47
C THR A 279 34.44 -8.93 19.96
N ARG A 280 35.53 -8.28 19.51
CA ARG A 280 36.90 -8.53 19.99
C ARG A 280 37.31 -7.60 21.14
N LYS A 281 36.55 -7.57 22.22
CA LYS A 281 37.04 -7.17 23.56
C LYS A 281 36.34 -8.03 24.62
N ALA A 282 36.78 -9.27 24.74
CA ALA A 282 36.58 -10.07 25.94
C ALA A 282 37.94 -10.19 26.67
N PRO A 283 37.98 -10.21 28.01
CA PRO A 283 39.23 -10.27 28.75
C PRO A 283 39.92 -11.62 28.57
N VAL A 284 41.24 -11.58 28.49
CA VAL A 284 42.11 -12.76 28.47
C VAL A 284 41.95 -13.54 29.78
N CYS A 285 41.55 -14.81 29.68
CA CYS A 285 41.79 -15.80 30.71
C CYS A 285 42.54 -16.99 30.08
N SER A 286 43.69 -17.27 30.67
CA SER A 286 44.64 -18.33 30.34
C SER A 286 44.06 -19.73 30.52
N GLY A 287 44.20 -20.58 29.49
CA GLY A 287 43.97 -22.02 29.56
C GLY A 287 44.67 -22.72 28.41
N SER A 288 45.63 -23.58 28.74
CA SER A 288 46.53 -24.34 27.86
C SER A 288 45.82 -25.41 26.99
N PRO A 289 46.46 -25.89 25.90
CA PRO A 289 45.81 -26.54 24.77
C PRO A 289 45.76 -28.08 24.88
N LYS A 290 44.76 -28.71 24.23
CA LYS A 290 44.82 -30.12 23.83
C LYS A 290 44.59 -30.26 22.32
N LYS A 291 45.57 -30.90 21.68
CA LYS A 291 45.63 -31.33 20.28
C LYS A 291 44.53 -32.35 19.94
N CYS A 292 44.08 -32.35 18.68
CA CYS A 292 44.22 -33.49 17.77
C CYS A 292 44.01 -33.02 16.31
N ASP A 293 44.71 -33.70 15.41
CA ASP A 293 45.15 -33.29 14.07
C ASP A 293 44.48 -34.22 13.00
N PRO A 294 44.86 -34.24 11.69
CA PRO A 294 43.95 -34.01 10.55
C PRO A 294 43.84 -35.20 9.57
N ASN A 295 43.08 -35.05 8.48
CA ASN A 295 43.34 -35.70 7.16
C ASN A 295 42.50 -35.03 6.05
N THR A 296 43.09 -34.34 5.06
CA THR A 296 43.46 -34.78 3.67
C THR A 296 42.21 -34.81 2.76
N THR A 297 42.14 -34.20 1.56
CA THR A 297 43.11 -34.11 0.46
C THR A 297 42.74 -32.97 -0.52
N ARG A 298 43.77 -32.45 -1.18
CA ARG A 298 43.74 -31.53 -2.33
C ARG A 298 43.18 -32.20 -3.59
N GLU A 299 42.67 -31.42 -4.54
CA GLU A 299 43.28 -31.29 -5.88
C GLU A 299 42.63 -30.15 -6.69
N ALA A 300 43.47 -29.48 -7.47
CA ALA A 300 43.17 -28.39 -8.39
C ALA A 300 43.55 -28.83 -9.81
N CYS A 301 42.91 -28.29 -10.85
CA CYS A 301 43.54 -28.13 -12.15
C CYS A 301 42.89 -26.99 -12.96
N GLU A 302 43.76 -26.28 -13.68
CA GLU A 302 43.57 -25.12 -14.56
C GLU A 302 42.80 -25.51 -15.85
N THR A 303 42.42 -24.67 -16.83
CA THR A 303 43.13 -23.57 -17.50
C THR A 303 42.19 -22.88 -18.54
N THR A 304 42.46 -21.59 -18.80
CA THR A 304 42.31 -20.79 -20.04
C THR A 304 41.24 -21.07 -21.09
N LEU A 305 40.57 -20.00 -21.57
CA LEU A 305 40.28 -19.79 -23.00
C LEU A 305 40.24 -18.29 -23.41
N VAL A 306 40.68 -18.11 -24.64
CA VAL A 306 41.15 -16.95 -25.42
C VAL A 306 40.06 -15.94 -25.88
N SER A 307 40.46 -14.68 -26.10
CA SER A 307 39.69 -13.55 -26.70
C SER A 307 39.45 -13.70 -28.22
N PRO A 308 38.65 -12.83 -28.89
CA PRO A 308 39.32 -11.76 -29.65
C PRO A 308 38.55 -10.42 -29.84
N ASN A 309 39.36 -9.42 -30.21
CA ASN A 309 39.11 -8.02 -30.59
C ASN A 309 38.23 -7.78 -31.85
N ARG A 310 37.65 -6.56 -31.95
CA ARG A 310 37.74 -5.59 -33.09
C ARG A 310 37.00 -4.27 -32.73
N ALA A 311 37.68 -3.11 -32.64
CA ALA A 311 38.01 -2.11 -33.69
C ALA A 311 36.76 -1.43 -34.30
N SER A 312 36.35 -0.21 -33.94
CA SER A 312 36.88 1.16 -34.22
C SER A 312 36.46 1.78 -35.57
N SER A 313 35.70 2.88 -35.53
CA SER A 313 35.66 4.03 -36.48
C SER A 313 34.43 4.90 -36.15
N GLU A 314 34.55 6.13 -35.68
CA GLU A 314 34.95 7.40 -36.34
C GLU A 314 33.73 8.32 -36.51
N ALA A 315 33.94 9.59 -36.17
CA ALA A 315 32.96 10.68 -36.05
C ALA A 315 32.57 11.29 -37.42
N PRO A 316 31.67 12.30 -37.46
CA PRO A 316 32.18 13.68 -37.34
C PRO A 316 31.29 14.66 -36.57
N ALA A 317 31.94 15.76 -36.16
CA ALA A 317 31.43 16.99 -35.55
C ALA A 317 30.47 17.78 -36.47
N SER A 318 29.79 18.88 -36.15
CA SER A 318 29.77 19.88 -35.07
C SER A 318 28.46 20.68 -35.26
N VAL A 319 27.95 21.40 -34.24
CA VAL A 319 27.65 22.85 -34.29
C VAL A 319 27.32 23.30 -32.86
N THR A 320 28.10 24.26 -32.38
CA THR A 320 27.97 24.99 -31.12
C THR A 320 26.96 26.13 -31.24
N THR A 321 26.06 26.27 -30.28
CA THR A 321 25.50 27.58 -29.89
C THR A 321 25.33 27.67 -28.37
N SER A 322 25.93 28.74 -27.84
CA SER A 322 26.01 29.18 -26.46
C SER A 322 24.65 29.50 -25.84
N VAL A 323 24.41 29.06 -24.59
CA VAL A 323 23.29 29.53 -23.74
C VAL A 323 23.77 29.70 -22.30
N SER A 324 23.51 30.88 -21.75
CA SER A 324 23.79 31.34 -20.38
C SER A 324 23.06 30.52 -19.29
N PRO A 325 23.50 30.56 -18.01
CA PRO A 325 23.12 29.52 -17.03
C PRO A 325 21.70 29.70 -16.44
N LEU A 326 20.98 28.58 -16.36
CA LEU A 326 19.72 28.40 -15.63
C LEU A 326 19.94 28.04 -14.16
N THR A 327 19.02 28.51 -13.32
CA THR A 327 19.09 28.55 -11.85
C THR A 327 18.78 27.19 -11.20
N ILE A 328 19.68 26.74 -10.31
CA ILE A 328 19.47 25.62 -9.39
C ILE A 328 18.85 26.18 -8.11
N THR A 329 17.60 25.84 -7.78
CA THR A 329 17.05 26.15 -6.45
C THR A 329 17.47 25.06 -5.48
N LYS A 330 18.65 25.24 -4.88
CA LYS A 330 18.99 24.55 -3.64
C LYS A 330 18.07 25.10 -2.55
N CYS A 331 17.39 24.25 -1.78
CA CYS A 331 16.68 24.72 -0.60
C CYS A 331 17.72 25.30 0.38
N GLU A 332 17.85 26.63 0.43
CA GLU A 332 18.69 27.33 1.40
C GLU A 332 17.88 27.76 2.62
N THR A 333 18.50 27.55 3.77
CA THR A 333 18.00 27.75 5.12
C THR A 333 18.00 29.23 5.49
N ALA A 334 16.83 29.80 5.82
CA ALA A 334 16.77 31.03 6.59
C ALA A 334 16.98 30.70 8.07
N THR A 335 18.13 31.05 8.63
CA THR A 335 18.45 30.89 10.05
C THR A 335 17.87 32.05 10.86
N VAL A 336 16.78 31.81 11.58
CA VAL A 336 16.34 32.69 12.68
C VAL A 336 16.91 32.13 13.98
N LYS A 337 17.83 32.88 14.60
CA LYS A 337 18.36 32.59 15.94
C LYS A 337 17.25 32.80 16.98
N VAL A 338 16.70 31.72 17.53
CA VAL A 338 15.92 31.75 18.78
C VAL A 338 16.68 30.97 19.84
N LYS A 339 17.14 31.68 20.87
CA LYS A 339 17.76 31.12 22.08
C LYS A 339 16.64 30.56 22.96
N ARG A 340 16.63 29.25 23.24
CA ARG A 340 15.75 28.68 24.27
C ARG A 340 16.47 27.68 25.16
N ILE A 341 16.17 27.86 26.44
CA ILE A 341 16.72 27.25 27.64
C ILE A 341 16.32 25.77 27.71
N SER A 342 17.29 24.94 28.10
CA SER A 342 17.16 23.50 28.27
C SER A 342 16.32 23.14 29.49
N LEU A 343 15.26 22.36 29.28
CA LEU A 343 14.64 21.55 30.32
C LEU A 343 14.74 20.09 29.88
N THR A 344 15.46 19.32 30.68
CA THR A 344 15.76 17.90 30.51
C THR A 344 14.52 17.06 30.75
N GLY A 345 14.08 16.33 29.72
CA GLY A 345 13.16 15.21 29.84
C GLY A 345 13.77 14.02 29.10
N SER A 346 14.14 12.98 29.84
CA SER A 346 14.73 11.75 29.29
C SER A 346 13.65 10.92 28.58
N SER A 347 13.79 10.76 27.26
CA SER A 347 13.13 9.67 26.52
C SER A 347 14.22 8.78 25.93
N GLY A 348 14.22 7.51 26.30
CA GLY A 348 15.26 6.54 25.99
C GLY A 348 15.48 6.36 24.49
N ASP A 349 16.64 6.82 24.03
CA ASP A 349 17.23 6.41 22.76
C ASP A 349 17.69 4.95 22.91
N THR A 350 16.88 4.01 22.41
CA THR A 350 17.38 2.67 22.08
C THR A 350 18.20 2.81 20.80
N SER A 351 19.51 3.00 20.97
CA SER A 351 20.45 3.24 19.87
C SER A 351 20.59 2.00 18.99
N SER A 352 19.79 1.92 17.92
CA SER A 352 20.07 1.01 16.82
C SER A 352 21.42 1.39 16.17
N PRO A 353 22.26 0.43 15.74
CA PRO A 353 23.54 0.73 15.14
C PRO A 353 23.33 1.48 13.81
N LYS A 354 23.78 2.73 13.76
CA LYS A 354 23.74 3.55 12.53
C LYS A 354 24.71 2.95 11.51
N SER A 355 24.24 2.74 10.28
CA SER A 355 25.07 2.21 9.18
C SER A 355 26.31 3.08 8.92
N THR A 356 27.50 2.50 8.98
CA THR A 356 28.77 3.16 8.58
C THR A 356 29.08 2.98 7.10
N ILE A 357 28.17 2.38 6.32
CA ILE A 357 28.39 2.01 4.92
C ILE A 357 28.40 3.22 4.00
N PHE A 358 27.58 4.22 4.30
CA PHE A 358 27.37 5.39 3.45
C PHE A 358 28.11 6.60 4.02
N ASN A 359 28.91 7.24 3.17
CA ASN A 359 29.51 8.53 3.44
C ASN A 359 28.46 9.64 3.33
N PRO A 360 28.80 10.86 3.80
CA PRO A 360 27.97 12.02 3.52
C PRO A 360 27.64 12.08 2.04
N ARG A 361 26.33 12.14 1.77
CA ARG A 361 25.73 12.38 0.48
C ARG A 361 25.76 11.24 -0.55
N ASP A 362 25.98 10.01 -0.12
CA ASP A 362 25.94 8.82 -0.97
C ASP A 362 24.52 8.37 -1.35
N ILE A 363 23.50 8.81 -0.61
CA ILE A 363 22.10 8.57 -0.96
C ILE A 363 21.49 9.86 -1.53
N MET A 364 20.98 9.79 -2.75
CA MET A 364 20.27 10.90 -3.42
C MET A 364 18.80 10.52 -3.59
N ILE A 365 17.89 11.41 -3.24
CA ILE A 365 16.45 11.27 -3.51
C ILE A 365 16.03 12.35 -4.50
N LEU A 366 15.61 11.94 -5.69
CA LEU A 366 15.07 12.80 -6.73
C LEU A 366 13.54 12.82 -6.60
N HIS A 367 12.92 14.00 -6.51
CA HIS A 367 11.46 14.11 -6.37
C HIS A 367 10.89 15.24 -7.23
N ARG A 368 9.65 15.11 -7.70
CA ARG A 368 9.04 16.09 -8.63
C ARG A 368 8.30 17.24 -7.98
N SER A 369 7.91 17.08 -6.71
CA SER A 369 7.06 18.03 -5.98
C SER A 369 7.57 18.19 -4.56
N PRO A 370 7.20 19.27 -3.84
CA PRO A 370 7.55 19.43 -2.44
C PRO A 370 7.14 18.22 -1.59
N VAL A 371 8.09 17.71 -0.80
CA VAL A 371 7.85 16.61 0.13
C VAL A 371 7.08 17.16 1.34
N ARG A 372 5.98 16.48 1.70
CA ARG A 372 5.07 16.91 2.76
C ARG A 372 5.11 15.93 3.92
N CYS A 373 4.83 16.41 5.12
CA CYS A 373 4.69 15.58 6.32
C CYS A 373 3.25 15.63 6.82
N TYR A 374 2.80 14.50 7.37
CA TYR A 374 1.52 14.41 8.05
C TYR A 374 1.59 15.08 9.42
N TYR A 375 0.52 15.75 9.84
CA TYR A 375 0.37 16.30 11.18
C TYR A 375 -1.00 15.97 11.74
N GLY A 376 -1.05 15.63 13.03
CA GLY A 376 -2.32 15.33 13.70
C GLY A 376 -3.15 16.59 13.95
N THR A 377 -2.50 17.76 13.98
CA THR A 377 -3.18 19.04 14.14
C THR A 377 -2.53 20.15 13.30
N LYS A 378 -3.32 21.17 12.97
CA LYS A 378 -2.84 22.45 12.41
C LYS A 378 -1.70 23.05 13.22
N LYS A 379 -1.83 23.07 14.55
CA LYS A 379 -0.84 23.64 15.47
C LYS A 379 0.52 22.96 15.37
N GLU A 380 0.54 21.63 15.25
CA GLU A 380 1.79 20.87 15.06
C GLU A 380 2.46 21.18 13.71
N ALA A 381 1.67 21.38 12.66
CA ALA A 381 2.17 21.73 11.34
C ALA A 381 2.81 23.13 11.35
N GLU A 382 2.13 24.12 11.94
CA GLU A 382 2.63 25.50 12.06
C GLU A 382 3.90 25.59 12.90
N ALA A 383 3.98 24.83 14.00
CA ALA A 383 5.19 24.75 14.84
C ALA A 383 6.42 24.22 14.08
N ASP A 384 6.18 23.43 13.03
CA ASP A 384 7.19 22.90 12.12
C ASP A 384 7.42 23.77 10.87
N GLY A 385 6.69 24.88 10.72
CA GLY A 385 6.73 25.73 9.53
C GLY A 385 6.10 25.10 8.27
N ALA A 386 5.27 24.06 8.43
CA ALA A 386 4.54 23.44 7.32
C ALA A 386 3.29 24.23 6.95
N ASP A 387 2.89 24.19 5.67
CA ASP A 387 1.62 24.74 5.21
C ASP A 387 0.45 23.99 5.85
N ALA A 388 -0.31 24.71 6.67
CA ALA A 388 -1.47 24.22 7.39
C ALA A 388 -2.76 24.96 6.97
N SER A 389 -2.77 25.56 5.77
CA SER A 389 -3.93 26.24 5.19
C SER A 389 -5.08 25.28 4.87
N ARG A 390 -4.76 24.01 4.62
CA ARG A 390 -5.72 22.94 4.31
C ARG A 390 -5.64 21.86 5.37
N VAL A 391 -6.77 21.63 6.04
CA VAL A 391 -6.95 20.56 7.02
C VAL A 391 -8.09 19.64 6.59
N ASP A 392 -8.02 18.37 6.97
CA ASP A 392 -9.15 17.47 6.83
C ASP A 392 -10.25 17.76 7.87
N ARG A 393 -11.36 17.00 7.82
CA ARG A 393 -12.49 17.15 8.74
C ARG A 393 -12.10 16.93 10.22
N SER A 394 -11.01 16.19 10.48
CA SER A 394 -10.47 15.93 11.81
C SER A 394 -9.43 16.97 12.26
N GLY A 395 -9.10 17.96 11.42
CA GLY A 395 -8.09 18.98 11.70
C GLY A 395 -6.66 18.54 11.41
N CYS A 396 -6.47 17.39 10.76
CA CYS A 396 -5.16 16.87 10.38
C CYS A 396 -4.66 17.54 9.09
N VAL A 397 -3.34 17.64 8.91
CA VAL A 397 -2.70 18.22 7.73
C VAL A 397 -1.97 17.12 6.96
N ASN A 398 -2.13 17.11 5.63
CA ASN A 398 -1.55 16.12 4.71
C ASN A 398 -1.85 14.66 5.12
N THR A 399 -3.11 14.35 5.44
CA THR A 399 -3.59 13.05 5.91
C THR A 399 -3.23 11.91 4.96
N PHE A 400 -3.40 12.12 3.66
CA PHE A 400 -3.17 11.09 2.65
C PHE A 400 -1.84 11.24 1.90
N THR A 401 -1.27 12.44 1.91
CA THR A 401 -0.07 12.77 1.12
C THR A 401 1.21 12.93 1.94
N GLY A 402 1.10 13.02 3.26
CA GLY A 402 2.20 13.30 4.15
C GLY A 402 3.02 12.07 4.59
N LEU A 403 4.34 12.26 4.68
CA LEU A 403 5.23 11.31 5.35
C LEU A 403 4.88 11.17 6.84
N ARG A 404 5.02 9.96 7.38
CA ARG A 404 4.74 9.60 8.76
C ARG A 404 5.94 8.90 9.40
N GLU A 405 6.02 8.97 10.72
CA GLU A 405 7.01 8.27 11.56
C GLU A 405 8.44 8.30 11.04
N ASP A 406 9.03 7.15 10.71
CA ASP A 406 10.41 6.99 10.29
C ASP A 406 10.74 7.81 9.05
N ALA A 407 9.84 7.83 8.07
CA ALA A 407 9.99 8.65 6.88
C ALA A 407 9.93 10.15 7.21
N LYS A 408 9.01 10.56 8.09
CA LYS A 408 8.90 11.97 8.57
C LYS A 408 10.14 12.39 9.37
N ARG A 409 10.61 11.55 10.30
CA ARG A 409 11.82 11.79 11.09
C ARG A 409 13.05 11.88 10.20
N LEU A 410 13.20 10.97 9.23
CA LEU A 410 14.30 10.99 8.29
C LEU A 410 14.27 12.29 7.47
N PHE A 411 13.14 12.63 6.85
CA PHE A 411 13.00 13.87 6.08
C PHE A 411 13.38 15.10 6.91
N LYS A 412 12.84 15.23 8.13
CA LYS A 412 13.20 16.33 9.04
C LYS A 412 14.68 16.36 9.39
N SER A 413 15.29 15.20 9.63
CA SER A 413 16.72 15.10 9.95
C SER A 413 17.60 15.55 8.78
N VAL A 414 17.21 15.20 7.55
CA VAL A 414 17.88 15.65 6.32
C VAL A 414 17.72 17.17 6.15
N MET A 415 16.50 17.69 6.29
CA MET A 415 16.22 19.13 6.19
C MET A 415 16.96 19.97 7.24
N SER A 416 17.17 19.43 8.45
CA SER A 416 17.93 20.10 9.52
C SER A 416 19.44 19.89 9.42
N GLY A 417 19.95 19.19 8.41
CA GLY A 417 21.38 18.86 8.26
C GLY A 417 21.93 17.90 9.31
N ARG A 418 21.07 17.16 10.04
CA ARG A 418 21.49 16.14 11.02
C ARG A 418 21.81 14.81 10.34
N GLU A 419 21.09 14.49 9.28
CA GLU A 419 21.38 13.33 8.42
C GLU A 419 22.05 13.80 7.13
N MET A 420 23.37 13.70 7.08
CA MET A 420 24.19 14.21 5.97
C MET A 420 24.45 13.17 4.88
N ARG A 421 24.10 11.89 5.10
CA ARG A 421 24.28 10.81 4.12
C ARG A 421 23.26 10.88 2.98
N VAL A 422 22.13 11.55 3.21
CA VAL A 422 21.05 11.73 2.24
C VAL A 422 21.03 13.17 1.69
N ARG A 423 20.80 13.33 0.39
CA ARG A 423 20.49 14.61 -0.25
C ARG A 423 19.18 14.53 -1.02
N LEU A 424 18.39 15.60 -0.95
CA LEU A 424 17.14 15.74 -1.69
C LEU A 424 17.36 16.69 -2.87
N PHE A 425 16.83 16.32 -4.03
CA PHE A 425 16.79 17.17 -5.21
C PHE A 425 15.39 17.19 -5.78
N GLN A 426 14.81 18.39 -5.85
CA GLN A 426 13.57 18.58 -6.57
C GLN A 426 13.88 18.75 -8.06
N VAL A 427 13.38 17.83 -8.89
CA VAL A 427 13.54 17.83 -10.34
C VAL A 427 12.18 18.07 -10.99
N SER A 428 12.03 19.14 -11.77
CA SER A 428 10.81 19.36 -12.54
C SER A 428 10.74 18.39 -13.73
N GLN A 429 9.55 18.25 -14.33
CA GLN A 429 9.34 17.40 -15.50
C GLN A 429 10.10 17.89 -16.75
N GLN A 430 10.49 19.16 -16.76
CA GLN A 430 11.39 19.82 -17.74
C GLN A 430 12.77 20.11 -17.12
N GLY A 431 13.09 19.47 -15.99
CA GLY A 431 14.25 19.80 -15.16
C GLY A 431 15.59 19.41 -15.79
N SER A 432 16.68 19.70 -15.08
CA SER A 432 18.04 19.44 -15.55
C SER A 432 18.27 17.95 -15.79
N HIS A 433 18.08 17.49 -17.03
CA HIS A 433 18.44 16.15 -17.50
C HIS A 433 19.86 15.78 -17.03
N ALA A 434 20.79 16.75 -17.09
CA ALA A 434 22.15 16.60 -16.60
C ALA A 434 22.24 16.19 -15.10
N LEU A 435 21.36 16.68 -14.22
CA LEU A 435 21.35 16.25 -12.82
C LEU A 435 20.87 14.80 -12.68
N THR A 436 19.81 14.44 -13.40
CA THR A 436 19.25 13.08 -13.41
C THR A 436 20.27 12.10 -13.99
N ASP A 437 20.89 12.43 -15.13
CA ASP A 437 21.92 11.62 -15.77
C ASP A 437 23.14 11.46 -14.90
N LYS A 438 23.55 12.53 -14.21
CA LYS A 438 24.65 12.47 -13.23
C LYS A 438 24.29 11.59 -12.04
N ALA A 439 23.07 11.71 -11.50
CA ALA A 439 22.60 10.88 -10.40
C ALA A 439 22.57 9.39 -10.80
N TYR A 440 22.05 9.09 -11.99
CA TYR A 440 21.95 7.72 -12.49
C TYR A 440 23.31 7.14 -12.84
N SER A 441 24.19 7.90 -13.50
CA SER A 441 25.54 7.43 -13.85
C SER A 441 26.40 7.17 -12.62
N THR A 442 26.34 8.04 -11.61
CA THR A 442 27.14 7.90 -10.38
C THR A 442 26.58 6.90 -9.37
N ALA A 443 25.29 6.58 -9.43
CA ALA A 443 24.70 5.61 -8.52
C ALA A 443 25.10 4.17 -8.89
N SER A 444 25.49 3.39 -7.89
CA SER A 444 25.62 1.94 -8.03
C SER A 444 24.27 1.23 -8.00
N ALA A 445 23.25 1.83 -7.39
CA ALA A 445 21.87 1.33 -7.42
C ALA A 445 20.86 2.47 -7.62
N ILE A 446 19.86 2.23 -8.47
CA ILE A 446 18.74 3.12 -8.71
C ILE A 446 17.48 2.45 -8.15
N VAL A 447 16.80 3.09 -7.19
CA VAL A 447 15.54 2.59 -6.63
C VAL A 447 14.39 3.44 -7.15
N TRP A 448 13.47 2.82 -7.88
CA TRP A 448 12.29 3.46 -8.45
C TRP A 448 11.10 3.40 -7.51
N GLY A 449 10.70 4.55 -6.98
CA GLY A 449 9.57 4.76 -6.05
C GLY A 449 8.53 5.76 -6.56
N ALA A 450 8.28 5.77 -7.88
CA ALA A 450 7.39 6.74 -8.53
C ALA A 450 5.89 6.39 -8.50
N GLY A 451 5.46 5.57 -7.54
CA GLY A 451 4.06 5.19 -7.34
C GLY A 451 3.69 3.81 -7.89
N TYR A 452 2.44 3.43 -7.67
CA TYR A 452 1.83 2.17 -8.11
C TYR A 452 0.81 2.44 -9.22
N LYS A 453 0.71 1.50 -10.16
CA LYS A 453 -0.32 1.42 -11.19
C LYS A 453 -1.40 0.41 -10.80
N THR A 454 -2.57 0.51 -11.42
CA THR A 454 -3.64 -0.48 -11.23
C THR A 454 -3.21 -1.83 -11.78
N ASN A 455 -3.33 -2.89 -10.98
CA ASN A 455 -3.30 -4.25 -11.49
C ASN A 455 -4.68 -4.58 -12.11
N LEU A 456 -4.88 -4.17 -13.36
CA LEU A 456 -6.20 -4.22 -14.00
C LEU A 456 -6.48 -5.60 -14.59
N LEU A 457 -7.60 -6.21 -14.20
CA LEU A 457 -8.15 -7.38 -14.88
C LEU A 457 -8.71 -6.95 -16.25
N PRO A 458 -8.27 -7.57 -17.37
CA PRO A 458 -8.84 -7.26 -18.69
C PRO A 458 -10.34 -7.52 -18.73
N GLY A 459 -11.09 -6.55 -19.26
CA GLY A 459 -12.55 -6.60 -19.41
C GLY A 459 -12.96 -6.49 -20.86
N PHE A 460 -13.99 -7.22 -21.28
CA PHE A 460 -14.50 -7.19 -22.64
C PHE A 460 -16.00 -6.87 -22.65
N ASP A 461 -16.45 -6.14 -23.68
CA ASP A 461 -17.87 -5.90 -23.94
C ASP A 461 -18.57 -7.14 -24.53
N GLU A 462 -19.88 -7.05 -24.74
CA GLU A 462 -20.68 -8.15 -25.30
C GLU A 462 -20.27 -8.56 -26.73
N THR A 463 -19.57 -7.69 -27.45
CA THR A 463 -19.06 -7.95 -28.80
C THR A 463 -17.60 -8.45 -28.80
N GLY A 464 -16.98 -8.56 -27.63
CA GLY A 464 -15.59 -9.00 -27.46
C GLY A 464 -14.55 -7.88 -27.59
N ASN A 465 -14.94 -6.60 -27.64
CA ASN A 465 -13.97 -5.51 -27.63
C ASN A 465 -13.46 -5.24 -26.23
N LEU A 466 -12.20 -4.83 -26.12
CA LEU A 466 -11.59 -4.48 -24.85
C LEU A 466 -12.24 -3.21 -24.26
N LEU A 467 -12.66 -3.30 -23.00
CA LEU A 467 -13.10 -2.17 -22.20
C LEU A 467 -11.90 -1.32 -21.80
N ILE A 468 -11.89 -0.07 -22.27
CA ILE A 468 -10.84 0.90 -21.95
C ILE A 468 -11.34 1.83 -20.86
N PHE A 469 -10.56 1.99 -19.80
CA PHE A 469 -10.89 2.85 -18.66
C PHE A 469 -10.11 4.16 -18.68
N ARG A 470 -10.69 5.22 -18.10
CA ARG A 470 -9.98 6.46 -17.81
C ARG A 470 -8.89 6.16 -16.80
N GLN A 471 -7.68 6.62 -17.08
CA GLN A 471 -6.52 6.43 -16.23
C GLN A 471 -5.76 7.75 -16.04
N ASP A 472 -5.09 7.87 -14.91
CA ASP A 472 -4.20 8.97 -14.59
C ASP A 472 -2.94 8.39 -13.95
N ASN A 473 -1.79 8.59 -14.61
CA ASN A 473 -0.50 8.01 -14.23
C ASN A 473 -0.57 6.48 -14.02
N GLY A 474 -1.32 5.78 -14.88
CA GLY A 474 -1.47 4.31 -14.83
C GLY A 474 -2.43 3.79 -13.75
N VAL A 475 -3.18 4.68 -13.08
CA VAL A 475 -4.23 4.28 -12.13
C VAL A 475 -5.60 4.57 -12.71
N VAL A 476 -6.48 3.58 -12.67
CA VAL A 476 -7.87 3.67 -13.12
C VAL A 476 -8.67 4.64 -12.26
N LYS A 477 -9.41 5.54 -12.90
CA LYS A 477 -10.30 6.49 -12.24
C LYS A 477 -11.60 5.81 -11.81
N LEU A 478 -12.03 6.13 -10.60
CA LEU A 478 -13.32 5.75 -10.05
C LEU A 478 -14.25 6.96 -9.98
N ASP A 479 -15.55 6.72 -10.09
CA ASP A 479 -16.55 7.72 -9.70
C ASP A 479 -16.79 7.72 -8.18
N ASN A 480 -17.70 8.59 -7.71
CA ASN A 480 -18.01 8.72 -6.29
C ASN A 480 -18.69 7.48 -5.68
N LYS A 481 -19.09 6.51 -6.50
CA LYS A 481 -19.69 5.22 -6.11
C LYS A 481 -18.72 4.04 -6.27
N ALA A 482 -17.41 4.32 -6.38
CA ALA A 482 -16.36 3.34 -6.60
C ALA A 482 -16.46 2.56 -7.93
N ARG A 483 -17.27 3.03 -8.90
CA ARG A 483 -17.38 2.39 -10.22
C ARG A 483 -16.24 2.82 -11.12
N LEU A 484 -15.69 1.88 -11.89
CA LEU A 484 -14.65 2.18 -12.86
C LEU A 484 -15.19 3.09 -13.97
N GLN A 485 -14.44 4.14 -14.32
CA GLN A 485 -14.86 5.09 -15.35
C GLN A 485 -14.39 4.65 -16.74
N LEU A 486 -15.32 4.32 -17.64
CA LEU A 486 -15.02 3.92 -19.01
C LEU A 486 -14.60 5.11 -19.90
N ARG A 487 -13.73 4.85 -20.86
CA ARG A 487 -13.26 5.77 -21.90
C ARG A 487 -14.05 5.51 -23.19
N GLY A 488 -15.31 5.93 -23.19
CA GLY A 488 -16.21 5.79 -24.34
C GLY A 488 -17.65 5.50 -23.91
N PRO A 489 -18.60 5.58 -24.84
CA PRO A 489 -19.98 5.16 -24.58
C PRO A 489 -20.02 3.64 -24.44
N VAL A 490 -20.82 3.17 -23.47
CA VAL A 490 -21.17 1.74 -23.34
C VAL A 490 -22.44 1.53 -24.15
N LYS A 491 -22.44 0.56 -25.07
CA LYS A 491 -23.69 0.09 -25.67
C LYS A 491 -24.40 -0.79 -24.64
N GLY A 492 -25.71 -0.60 -24.45
CA GLY A 492 -26.47 -1.39 -23.48
C GLY A 492 -26.29 -0.96 -22.02
N LYS A 493 -26.52 -1.90 -21.09
CA LYS A 493 -26.50 -1.66 -19.64
C LYS A 493 -25.06 -1.57 -19.15
N CYS A 494 -24.71 -0.47 -18.47
CA CYS A 494 -23.38 -0.32 -17.88
C CYS A 494 -23.10 -1.45 -16.89
N PRO A 495 -21.97 -2.17 -17.01
CA PRO A 495 -21.65 -3.26 -16.12
C PRO A 495 -21.39 -2.74 -14.71
N SER A 496 -21.74 -3.53 -13.70
CA SER A 496 -21.44 -3.21 -12.31
C SER A 496 -20.03 -3.68 -11.94
N VAL A 497 -19.03 -2.89 -12.35
CA VAL A 497 -17.62 -3.15 -12.03
C VAL A 497 -17.11 -2.08 -11.06
N LEU A 498 -16.75 -2.53 -9.86
CA LEU A 498 -16.33 -1.70 -8.73
C LEU A 498 -14.83 -1.87 -8.48
N GLY A 499 -14.17 -0.79 -8.10
CA GLY A 499 -12.75 -0.79 -7.73
C GLY A 499 -12.57 -0.52 -6.24
N LEU A 500 -11.70 -1.29 -5.59
CA LEU A 500 -11.42 -1.13 -4.17
C LEU A 500 -9.94 -1.42 -3.85
N GLY A 501 -9.29 -0.54 -3.11
CA GLY A 501 -7.92 -0.78 -2.63
C GLY A 501 -6.84 -0.03 -3.41
N LEU A 502 -5.58 -0.34 -3.11
CA LEU A 502 -4.43 0.23 -3.83
C LEU A 502 -4.56 -0.05 -5.34
N GLY A 503 -4.35 0.96 -6.18
CA GLY A 503 -4.58 0.85 -7.62
C GLY A 503 -6.03 1.10 -8.04
N PHE A 504 -6.97 1.17 -7.09
CA PHE A 504 -8.36 1.60 -7.28
C PHE A 504 -8.73 2.63 -6.20
N SER A 505 -7.88 3.64 -6.08
CA SER A 505 -7.93 4.61 -4.99
C SER A 505 -9.15 5.52 -5.15
N LEU A 506 -9.89 5.71 -4.06
CA LEU A 506 -10.98 6.68 -4.04
C LEU A 506 -10.44 8.10 -4.03
N ARG A 507 -11.27 9.06 -4.43
CA ARG A 507 -10.99 10.48 -4.28
C ARG A 507 -11.17 10.93 -2.83
N SER A 508 -10.24 11.72 -2.31
CA SER A 508 -10.35 12.40 -1.02
C SER A 508 -11.48 13.44 -1.04
N ALA A 509 -12.16 13.61 0.10
CA ALA A 509 -13.10 14.72 0.26
C ALA A 509 -12.40 16.10 0.28
N VAL A 510 -11.11 16.12 0.62
CA VAL A 510 -10.28 17.33 0.66
C VAL A 510 -9.10 17.17 -0.28
N ASP A 511 -8.99 18.10 -1.22
CA ASP A 511 -7.86 18.20 -2.14
C ASP A 511 -6.68 18.88 -1.43
N GLU A 512 -5.96 18.12 -0.59
CA GLU A 512 -4.79 18.56 0.20
C GLU A 512 -3.73 19.26 -0.67
N MET A 513 -3.64 18.87 -1.94
CA MET A 513 -2.59 19.29 -2.87
C MET A 513 -3.00 20.43 -3.82
N GLY A 514 -4.26 20.91 -3.75
CA GLY A 514 -4.80 21.79 -4.80
C GLY A 514 -5.21 21.07 -6.08
N MET A 515 -5.03 19.76 -6.10
CA MET A 515 -5.42 18.84 -7.16
C MET A 515 -6.04 17.60 -6.52
N GLU A 516 -6.68 16.76 -7.33
CA GLU A 516 -7.35 15.54 -6.88
C GLU A 516 -6.41 14.67 -6.04
N THR A 517 -6.71 14.57 -4.73
CA THR A 517 -5.97 13.72 -3.80
C THR A 517 -6.60 12.33 -3.76
N ARG A 518 -5.78 11.30 -3.84
CA ARG A 518 -6.19 9.89 -3.72
C ARG A 518 -6.10 9.43 -2.27
N VAL A 519 -7.03 8.58 -1.85
CA VAL A 519 -7.04 8.01 -0.50
C VAL A 519 -6.68 6.53 -0.54
N ASP A 520 -5.50 6.21 -0.04
CA ASP A 520 -4.99 4.85 0.05
C ASP A 520 -4.64 4.51 1.50
N GLY A 521 -5.32 3.50 2.05
CA GLY A 521 -5.11 3.05 3.42
C GLY A 521 -6.11 1.96 3.79
N VAL A 522 -5.68 0.98 4.58
CA VAL A 522 -6.53 -0.18 4.92
C VAL A 522 -7.83 0.25 5.61
N THR A 523 -7.75 1.27 6.47
CA THR A 523 -8.93 1.85 7.13
C THR A 523 -9.92 2.47 6.15
N VAL A 524 -9.46 3.03 5.03
CA VAL A 524 -10.32 3.54 3.96
C VAL A 524 -11.03 2.39 3.26
N TYR A 525 -10.30 1.30 2.98
CA TYR A 525 -10.84 0.13 2.31
C TYR A 525 -11.93 -0.55 3.15
N HIS A 526 -11.73 -0.65 4.47
CA HIS A 526 -12.68 -1.27 5.40
C HIS A 526 -13.86 -0.38 5.79
N ARG A 527 -13.77 0.94 5.53
CA ARG A 527 -14.83 1.90 5.83
C ARG A 527 -15.53 2.35 4.55
N ARG A 528 -15.13 3.52 4.01
CA ARG A 528 -15.80 4.14 2.86
C ARG A 528 -15.83 3.22 1.65
N GLY A 529 -14.70 2.60 1.32
CA GLY A 529 -14.60 1.72 0.16
C GLY A 529 -15.54 0.51 0.24
N ALA A 530 -15.48 -0.24 1.34
CA ALA A 530 -16.39 -1.36 1.57
C ALA A 530 -17.86 -0.93 1.62
N LEU A 531 -18.19 0.23 2.20
CA LEU A 531 -19.57 0.68 2.30
C LEU A 531 -20.15 1.13 0.94
N LEU A 532 -19.34 1.71 0.05
CA LEU A 532 -19.74 1.99 -1.33
C LEU A 532 -20.00 0.69 -2.12
N VAL A 533 -19.20 -0.36 -1.87
CA VAL A 533 -19.48 -1.69 -2.42
C VAL A 533 -20.82 -2.22 -1.90
N LEU A 534 -21.05 -2.17 -0.59
CA LEU A 534 -22.31 -2.64 -0.01
C LEU A 534 -23.52 -1.82 -0.49
N GLU A 535 -23.38 -0.51 -0.72
CA GLU A 535 -24.42 0.33 -1.34
C GLU A 535 -24.75 -0.16 -2.76
N ALA A 536 -23.74 -0.53 -3.56
CA ALA A 536 -23.98 -1.05 -4.90
C ALA A 536 -24.73 -2.39 -4.87
N LEU A 537 -24.48 -3.23 -3.85
CA LEU A 537 -25.08 -4.56 -3.71
C LEU A 537 -26.52 -4.50 -3.14
N PHE A 538 -26.76 -3.66 -2.15
CA PHE A 538 -27.99 -3.67 -1.33
C PHE A 538 -28.77 -2.35 -1.34
N GLY A 539 -28.24 -1.31 -1.97
CA GLY A 539 -28.84 0.02 -2.01
C GLY A 539 -28.45 0.93 -0.84
N PRO A 540 -29.02 2.16 -0.78
CA PRO A 540 -28.62 3.20 0.18
C PRO A 540 -28.98 2.89 1.63
N GLU A 541 -29.83 1.89 1.89
CA GLU A 541 -30.20 1.44 3.24
C GLU A 541 -29.00 1.00 4.10
N VAL A 542 -27.85 0.69 3.47
CA VAL A 542 -26.59 0.43 4.17
C VAL A 542 -26.08 1.64 4.98
N TYR A 543 -26.62 2.83 4.73
CA TYR A 543 -26.32 4.07 5.46
C TYR A 543 -27.34 4.39 6.56
N GLY A 544 -28.22 3.44 6.91
CA GLY A 544 -29.23 3.65 7.95
C GLY A 544 -30.23 4.73 7.55
N SER A 545 -30.40 5.77 8.37
CA SER A 545 -31.28 6.91 8.04
C SER A 545 -30.69 7.93 7.05
N SER A 546 -29.51 7.67 6.49
CA SER A 546 -28.82 8.57 5.57
C SER A 546 -28.95 8.11 4.12
N SER A 547 -28.80 9.01 3.16
CA SER A 547 -28.88 8.70 1.72
C SER A 547 -27.51 8.44 1.08
N SER A 548 -26.42 8.81 1.75
CA SER A 548 -25.05 8.67 1.26
C SER A 548 -24.05 8.48 2.40
N PHE A 549 -22.83 8.05 2.06
CA PHE A 549 -21.73 7.95 3.00
C PHE A 549 -21.38 9.30 3.63
N GLU A 550 -21.30 10.35 2.82
CA GLU A 550 -20.94 11.70 3.27
C GLU A 550 -21.96 12.25 4.27
N GLU A 551 -23.26 12.08 3.98
CA GLU A 551 -24.33 12.48 4.89
C GLU A 551 -24.31 11.67 6.20
N MET A 552 -24.07 10.36 6.11
CA MET A 552 -23.94 9.49 7.28
C MET A 552 -22.82 9.97 8.20
N VAL A 553 -21.64 10.28 7.66
CA VAL A 553 -20.50 10.81 8.42
C VAL A 553 -20.85 12.16 9.06
N GLU A 554 -21.48 13.07 8.32
CA GLU A 554 -21.85 14.40 8.83
C GLU A 554 -22.86 14.33 9.98
N LYS A 555 -23.90 13.47 9.86
CA LYS A 555 -24.85 13.21 10.94
C LYS A 555 -24.16 12.65 12.19
N GLN A 556 -23.25 11.70 12.01
CA GLN A 556 -22.50 11.09 13.12
C GLN A 556 -21.57 12.10 13.81
N GLU A 557 -20.87 12.93 13.05
CA GLU A 557 -20.01 13.99 13.60
C GLU A 557 -20.83 15.04 14.36
N LYS A 558 -21.99 15.45 13.84
CA LYS A 558 -22.91 16.37 14.50
C LYS A 558 -23.37 15.81 15.85
N ARG A 559 -23.87 14.57 15.89
CA ARG A 559 -24.28 13.89 17.13
C ARG A 559 -23.14 13.81 18.15
N LYS A 560 -21.92 13.54 17.69
CA LYS A 560 -20.74 13.49 18.58
C LYS A 560 -20.43 14.85 19.20
N ARG A 561 -20.51 15.95 18.43
CA ARG A 561 -20.31 17.32 18.94
C ARG A 561 -21.38 17.71 19.95
N GLU A 562 -22.64 17.40 19.67
CA GLU A 562 -23.76 17.64 20.59
C GLU A 562 -23.59 16.86 21.90
N ALA A 563 -23.20 15.59 21.82
CA ALA A 563 -22.93 14.77 23.01
C ALA A 563 -21.72 15.29 23.82
N GLN A 564 -20.70 15.84 23.16
CA GLN A 564 -19.56 16.46 23.83
C GLN A 564 -19.95 17.77 24.53
N ALA A 565 -20.74 18.62 23.87
CA ALA A 565 -21.26 19.86 24.45
C ALA A 565 -22.11 19.58 25.71
N LEU A 566 -23.02 18.61 25.64
CA LEU A 566 -23.83 18.19 26.78
C LEU A 566 -23.00 17.62 27.94
N LYS A 567 -21.87 16.96 27.66
CA LYS A 567 -20.96 16.48 28.71
C LYS A 567 -20.21 17.63 29.39
N LEU A 568 -19.82 18.66 28.65
CA LEU A 568 -19.15 19.85 29.19
C LEU A 568 -20.12 20.68 30.05
N GLU A 569 -21.35 20.91 29.57
CA GLU A 569 -22.39 21.61 30.34
C GLU A 569 -22.75 20.89 31.65
N LYS A 570 -22.65 19.56 31.68
CA LYS A 570 -22.85 18.74 32.89
C LYS A 570 -21.64 18.71 33.82
N ALA A 571 -20.44 19.05 33.33
CA ALA A 571 -19.23 19.12 34.14
C ALA A 571 -19.02 20.51 34.76
N GLU A 572 -19.66 21.54 34.20
CA GLU A 572 -19.66 22.92 34.71
C GLU A 572 -20.78 23.22 35.72
N LYS A 573 -21.75 22.30 35.86
CA LYS A 573 -22.78 22.30 36.90
C LYS A 573 -22.43 21.30 37.99
#